data_AF-A0AA46P3I7-F1
#
_entry.id   AF-A0AA46P3I7-F1
#
_cell.length_a   1.000
_cell.length_b   1.000
_cell.length_c   1.000
_cell.angle_alpha   90.00
_cell.angle_beta   90.00
_cell.angle_gamma   90.00
#
_symmetry.space_group_name_H-M   'P 1'
#
loop_
_entity.id
_entity.type
_entity.pdbx_description
1 polymer ?
#
loop_
_entity_poly.entity_id
_entity_poly.type
_entity_poly.pdbx_seq_one_letter_code
_entity_poly.pdbx_strand_id
1 'polypeptide(L)'
;MDLNQLKERMDILLSSSVVSTIAADITTLAFMHLQSHLKKDAIEGAEMLFTHLPTALTRIENGEQVEAPHPALLDEVKQSPEASTAMKEIDFVQQQWKNQLPQEEIDFLLIHYTNVLQINKGGN
;
A
#
# COMPACT_ATOMS: atom_id res chain seq x y z
N MET A 1 4.30 7.20 -10.26
CA MET A 1 2.88 7.60 -10.18
C MET A 1 2.70 8.93 -9.45
N ASP A 2 1.79 9.79 -9.91
CA ASP A 2 1.28 10.96 -9.16
C ASP A 2 -0.20 10.77 -8.74
N LEU A 3 -0.78 11.74 -8.03
CA LEU A 3 -2.16 11.64 -7.53
C LEU A 3 -3.22 11.55 -8.64
N ASN A 4 -3.01 12.20 -9.80
CA ASN A 4 -3.97 12.13 -10.90
C ASN A 4 -3.96 10.73 -11.53
N GLN A 5 -2.76 10.17 -11.74
CA GLN A 5 -2.58 8.80 -12.21
C GLN A 5 -3.19 7.77 -11.25
N LEU A 6 -3.07 7.99 -9.93
CA LEU A 6 -3.72 7.14 -8.94
C LEU A 6 -5.25 7.22 -9.07
N LYS A 7 -5.83 8.42 -9.14
CA LYS A 7 -7.28 8.60 -9.24
C LYS A 7 -7.86 7.94 -10.48
N GLU A 8 -7.21 8.15 -11.64
CA GLU A 8 -7.60 7.47 -12.88
C GLU A 8 -7.56 5.94 -12.71
N ARG A 9 -6.54 5.41 -12.03
CA ARG A 9 -6.46 3.98 -11.71
C ARG A 9 -7.60 3.53 -10.79
N MET A 10 -7.93 4.30 -9.75
CA MET A 10 -9.04 3.97 -8.84
C MET A 10 -10.36 3.98 -9.59
N ASP A 11 -10.61 4.97 -10.46
CA ASP A 11 -11.81 5.04 -11.29
C ASP A 11 -11.96 3.80 -12.19
N ILE A 12 -10.87 3.36 -12.83
CA ILE A 12 -10.86 2.13 -13.63
C ILE A 12 -11.20 0.90 -12.77
N LEU A 13 -10.56 0.74 -11.61
CA LEU A 13 -10.77 -0.41 -10.74
C LEU A 13 -12.19 -0.42 -10.12
N LEU A 14 -12.73 0.76 -9.80
CA LEU A 14 -14.11 0.92 -9.31
C LEU A 14 -15.13 0.62 -10.40
N SER A 15 -14.94 1.16 -11.60
CA SER A 15 -15.86 0.94 -12.74
C SER A 15 -15.90 -0.52 -13.21
N SER A 16 -14.83 -1.27 -12.96
CA SER A 16 -14.74 -2.70 -13.25
C SER A 16 -15.14 -3.59 -12.06
N SER A 17 -15.60 -3.01 -10.95
CA SER A 17 -15.96 -3.72 -9.71
C SER A 17 -14.85 -4.62 -9.16
N VAL A 18 -13.58 -4.29 -9.47
CA VAL A 18 -12.41 -5.01 -8.96
C VAL A 18 -12.11 -4.60 -7.52
N VAL A 19 -12.42 -3.35 -7.16
CA VAL A 19 -12.20 -2.81 -5.81
C VAL A 19 -13.46 -2.12 -5.29
N SER A 20 -13.64 -2.11 -3.97
CA SER A 20 -14.73 -1.38 -3.34
C SER A 20 -14.45 0.11 -3.19
N THR A 21 -15.49 0.92 -3.03
CA THR A 21 -15.36 2.37 -2.79
C THR A 21 -14.51 2.66 -1.55
N ILE A 22 -14.74 1.93 -0.46
CA ILE A 22 -14.00 2.12 0.80
C ILE A 22 -12.51 1.81 0.59
N ALA A 23 -12.20 0.72 -0.12
CA ALA A 23 -10.82 0.37 -0.43
C ALA A 23 -10.12 1.43 -1.30
N ALA A 24 -10.79 1.96 -2.31
CA ALA A 24 -10.27 3.02 -3.17
C ALA A 24 -10.04 4.35 -2.42
N ASP A 25 -10.98 4.73 -1.54
CA ASP A 25 -10.88 5.94 -0.72
C ASP A 25 -9.68 5.86 0.23
N ILE A 26 -9.53 4.73 0.93
CA ILE A 26 -8.41 4.52 1.86
C ILE A 26 -7.07 4.46 1.11
N THR A 27 -7.06 3.85 -0.07
CA THR A 27 -5.87 3.83 -0.94
C THR A 27 -5.45 5.23 -1.34
N THR A 28 -6.42 6.09 -1.67
CA THR A 28 -6.16 7.50 -2.00
C THR A 28 -5.61 8.26 -0.80
N LEU A 29 -6.16 8.05 0.40
CA LEU A 29 -5.65 8.65 1.63
C LEU A 29 -4.22 8.18 1.95
N ALA A 30 -3.94 6.89 1.80
CA ALA A 30 -2.62 6.31 2.02
C ALA A 30 -1.58 6.88 1.05
N PHE A 31 -1.95 7.09 -0.22
CA PHE A 31 -1.07 7.72 -1.20
C PHE A 31 -0.74 9.17 -0.83
N MET A 32 -1.77 9.96 -0.47
CA MET A 32 -1.57 11.34 -0.05
C MET A 32 -0.71 11.45 1.22
N HIS A 33 -0.91 10.53 2.16
CA HIS A 33 -0.07 10.43 3.36
C HIS A 33 1.40 10.16 3.00
N LEU A 34 1.64 9.17 2.13
CA LEU A 34 2.99 8.83 1.67
C LEU A 34 3.64 9.97 0.87
N GLN A 35 2.89 10.69 0.01
CA GLN A 35 3.38 11.88 -0.69
C GLN A 35 3.84 12.95 0.29
N SER A 36 3.02 13.23 1.32
CA SER A 36 3.36 14.19 2.36
C SER A 36 4.59 13.76 3.17
N HIS A 37 4.72 12.47 3.47
CA HIS A 37 5.90 11.91 4.14
C HIS A 37 7.16 12.14 3.29
N LEU A 38 7.11 11.70 2.03
CA LEU A 38 8.25 11.76 1.10
C LEU A 38 8.53 13.16 0.59
N LYS A 39 7.60 14.11 0.77
CA LYS A 39 7.63 15.47 0.22
C LYS A 39 7.79 15.47 -1.30
N LYS A 40 7.04 14.61 -1.98
CA LYS A 40 7.10 14.42 -3.43
C LYS A 40 5.70 14.40 -4.05
N ASP A 41 5.54 15.08 -5.18
CA ASP A 41 4.31 15.06 -5.96
C ASP A 41 4.14 13.74 -6.73
N ALA A 42 5.25 13.13 -7.15
CA ALA A 42 5.25 11.82 -7.80
C ALA A 42 6.12 10.84 -7.00
N ILE A 43 5.59 9.64 -6.79
CA ILE A 43 6.27 8.55 -6.09
C ILE A 43 6.70 7.52 -7.14
N GLU A 44 7.99 7.26 -7.20
CA GLU A 44 8.57 6.29 -8.13
C GLU A 44 8.32 4.85 -7.64
N GLY A 45 7.95 3.94 -8.54
CA GLY A 45 7.70 2.53 -8.22
C GLY A 45 6.43 2.26 -7.42
N ALA A 46 5.54 3.25 -7.26
CA ALA A 46 4.33 3.14 -6.44
C ALA A 46 3.24 2.26 -7.07
N GLU A 47 3.32 1.97 -8.36
CA GLU A 47 2.27 1.31 -9.15
C GLU A 47 1.85 -0.04 -8.57
N MET A 48 2.80 -0.85 -8.13
CA MET A 48 2.52 -2.17 -7.54
C MET A 48 1.83 -2.03 -6.18
N LEU A 49 2.35 -1.19 -5.29
CA LEU A 49 1.77 -0.94 -3.98
C LEU A 49 0.32 -0.46 -4.08
N PHE A 50 0.06 0.54 -4.94
CA PHE A 50 -1.26 1.13 -5.09
C PHE A 50 -2.19 0.39 -6.05
N THR A 51 -1.75 -0.75 -6.59
CA THR A 51 -2.63 -1.78 -7.17
C THR A 51 -2.99 -2.84 -6.13
N HIS A 52 -2.00 -3.24 -5.33
CA HIS A 52 -2.17 -4.25 -4.31
C HIS A 52 -3.05 -3.76 -3.14
N LEU A 53 -2.82 -2.55 -2.63
CA LEU A 53 -3.56 -2.03 -1.47
C LEU A 53 -5.09 -2.06 -1.64
N PRO A 54 -5.70 -1.47 -2.69
CA PRO A 54 -7.15 -1.47 -2.81
C PRO A 54 -7.72 -2.87 -3.07
N THR A 55 -6.96 -3.75 -3.74
CA THR A 55 -7.39 -5.14 -3.96
C THR A 55 -7.31 -5.96 -2.66
N ALA A 56 -6.26 -5.81 -1.87
CA ALA A 56 -6.13 -6.38 -0.53
C ALA A 56 -7.28 -5.97 0.39
N LEU A 57 -7.56 -4.66 0.48
CA LEU A 57 -8.67 -4.16 1.31
C LEU A 57 -10.04 -4.69 0.86
N THR A 58 -10.27 -4.78 -0.45
CA THR A 58 -11.51 -5.35 -1.00
C THR A 58 -11.66 -6.83 -0.66
N ARG A 59 -10.57 -7.61 -0.74
CA ARG A 59 -10.56 -9.02 -0.33
C ARG A 59 -10.86 -9.18 1.15
N ILE A 60 -10.26 -8.35 2.00
CA ILE A 60 -10.53 -8.33 3.44
C ILE A 60 -12.00 -8.03 3.71
N GLU A 61 -12.59 -7.06 3.00
CA GLU A 61 -14.02 -6.74 3.09
C GLU A 61 -14.90 -7.95 2.73
N ASN A 62 -14.51 -8.71 1.71
CA ASN A 62 -15.21 -9.90 1.25
C ASN A 62 -14.95 -11.14 2.14
N GLY A 63 -14.05 -11.06 3.12
CA GLY A 63 -13.64 -12.20 3.94
C GLY A 63 -12.79 -13.24 3.19
N GLU A 64 -12.15 -12.84 2.10
CA GLU A 64 -11.24 -13.67 1.33
C GLU A 64 -9.90 -13.83 2.04
N GLN A 65 -9.28 -15.01 1.91
CA GLN A 65 -7.98 -15.31 2.49
C GLN A 65 -6.90 -15.30 1.42
N VAL A 66 -5.68 -14.93 1.82
CA VAL A 66 -4.48 -14.99 0.97
C VAL A 66 -3.39 -15.78 1.66
N GLU A 67 -2.58 -16.47 0.86
CA GLU A 67 -1.36 -17.11 1.36
C GLU A 67 -0.31 -16.04 1.66
N ALA A 68 0.44 -16.24 2.75
CA ALA A 68 1.52 -15.34 3.13
C ALA A 68 2.62 -15.28 2.05
N PRO A 69 3.36 -14.16 1.92
CA PRO A 69 4.52 -14.09 1.04
C PRO A 69 5.62 -15.05 1.49
N HIS A 70 6.53 -15.37 0.58
CA HIS A 70 7.64 -16.28 0.87
C HIS A 70 8.50 -15.73 2.04
N PRO A 71 8.77 -16.50 3.11
CA PRO A 71 9.43 -15.99 4.33
C PRO A 71 10.78 -15.30 4.08
N ALA A 72 11.58 -15.82 3.15
CA ALA A 72 12.87 -15.22 2.79
C ALA A 72 12.76 -13.75 2.32
N LEU A 73 11.65 -13.36 1.66
CA LEU A 73 11.42 -11.97 1.25
C LEU A 73 11.11 -11.09 2.47
N LEU A 74 10.38 -11.61 3.45
CA LEU A 74 10.06 -10.88 4.66
C LEU A 74 11.28 -10.65 5.54
N ASP A 75 12.18 -11.63 5.64
CA ASP A 75 13.38 -11.51 6.46
C ASP A 75 14.31 -10.40 5.95
N GLU A 76 14.47 -10.29 4.63
CA GLU A 76 15.24 -9.21 3.98
C GLU A 76 14.61 -7.85 4.30
N VAL A 77 13.30 -7.73 4.09
CA VAL A 77 12.58 -6.47 4.27
C VAL A 77 12.57 -6.03 5.73
N LYS A 78 12.39 -6.95 6.69
CA LYS A 78 12.41 -6.63 8.13
C LYS A 78 13.76 -6.12 8.62
N GLN A 79 14.85 -6.44 7.90
CA GLN A 79 16.20 -5.96 8.21
C GLN A 79 16.53 -4.64 7.50
N SER A 80 15.68 -4.18 6.57
CA SER A 80 15.91 -2.92 5.86
C SER A 80 15.73 -1.71 6.80
N PRO A 81 16.50 -0.62 6.59
CA PRO A 81 16.32 0.62 7.33
C PRO A 81 14.93 1.29 7.15
N GLU A 82 14.19 0.90 6.10
CA GLU A 82 12.88 1.45 5.76
C GLU A 82 11.74 0.71 6.50
N ALA A 83 11.99 -0.48 7.06
CA ALA A 83 10.96 -1.33 7.68
C ALA A 83 10.13 -0.60 8.75
N SER A 84 10.78 0.18 9.62
CA SER A 84 10.07 0.96 10.65
C SER A 84 9.18 2.03 10.06
N THR A 85 9.59 2.65 8.95
CA THR A 85 8.78 3.64 8.25
C THR A 85 7.63 2.96 7.50
N ALA A 86 7.88 1.84 6.82
CA ALA A 86 6.86 1.04 6.16
C ALA A 86 5.76 0.63 7.14
N MET A 87 6.12 0.17 8.34
CA MET A 87 5.13 -0.17 9.38
C MET A 87 4.27 1.02 9.80
N LYS A 88 4.80 2.24 9.85
CA LYS A 88 3.99 3.44 10.17
C LYS A 88 2.99 3.76 9.08
N GLU A 89 3.35 3.56 7.81
CA GLU A 89 2.42 3.72 6.69
C GLU A 89 1.32 2.65 6.72
N ILE A 90 1.65 1.41 7.11
CA ILE A 90 0.67 0.34 7.31
C ILE A 90 -0.25 0.64 8.49
N ASP A 91 0.29 1.15 9.59
CA ASP A 91 -0.50 1.58 10.74
C ASP A 91 -1.49 2.69 10.36
N PHE A 92 -1.08 3.62 9.50
CA PHE A 92 -1.99 4.63 8.95
C PHE A 92 -3.13 3.98 8.17
N VAL A 93 -2.84 3.04 7.26
CA VAL A 93 -3.87 2.28 6.52
C VAL A 93 -4.82 1.57 7.48
N GLN A 94 -4.29 0.88 8.49
CA GLN A 94 -5.10 0.15 9.48
C GLN A 94 -6.02 1.08 10.28
N GLN A 95 -5.54 2.28 10.65
CA GLN A 95 -6.37 3.29 11.31
C GLN A 95 -7.52 3.77 10.43
N GLN A 96 -7.29 3.92 9.12
CA GLN A 96 -8.37 4.29 8.19
C GLN A 96 -9.34 3.12 7.95
N TRP A 97 -8.84 1.89 7.92
CA TRP A 97 -9.65 0.67 7.72
C TRP A 97 -10.59 0.37 8.89
N LYS A 98 -10.23 0.79 10.12
CA LYS A 98 -11.00 0.58 11.36
C LYS A 98 -11.22 -0.88 11.77
N ASN A 99 -10.64 -1.83 11.03
CA ASN A 99 -10.55 -3.24 11.37
C ASN A 99 -9.09 -3.67 11.35
N GLN A 100 -8.78 -4.82 11.95
CA GLN A 100 -7.45 -5.40 11.87
C GLN A 100 -7.17 -5.90 10.45
N LEU A 101 -6.01 -5.57 9.92
CA LEU A 101 -5.50 -6.20 8.70
C LEU A 101 -4.98 -7.60 9.06
N PRO A 102 -5.26 -8.64 8.25
CA PRO A 102 -4.62 -9.94 8.40
C PRO A 102 -3.10 -9.82 8.34
N GLN A 103 -2.39 -10.69 9.08
CA GLN A 103 -0.93 -10.64 9.15
C GLN A 103 -0.30 -10.86 7.77
N GLU A 104 -0.91 -11.70 6.94
CA GLU A 104 -0.47 -12.01 5.58
C GLU A 104 -0.50 -10.76 4.69
N GLU A 105 -1.51 -9.91 4.84
CA GLU A 105 -1.63 -8.64 4.10
C GLU A 105 -0.68 -7.58 4.67
N ILE A 106 -0.47 -7.54 5.99
CA ILE A 106 0.57 -6.71 6.61
C ILE A 106 1.95 -7.07 6.04
N ASP A 107 2.23 -8.35 5.91
CA ASP A 107 3.49 -8.86 5.37
C ASP A 107 3.70 -8.47 3.89
N PHE A 108 2.66 -8.57 3.04
CA PHE A 108 2.74 -8.06 1.66
C PHE A 108 2.92 -6.55 1.60
N LEU A 109 2.17 -5.80 2.40
CA LEU A 109 2.29 -4.35 2.44
C LEU A 109 3.68 -3.92 2.93
N LEU A 110 4.26 -4.63 3.89
CA LEU A 110 5.62 -4.37 4.37
C LEU A 110 6.64 -4.47 3.25
N ILE A 111 6.53 -5.51 2.40
CA ILE A 111 7.38 -5.69 1.22
C ILE A 111 7.20 -4.52 0.25
N HIS A 112 5.95 -4.19 -0.10
CA HIS A 112 5.65 -3.16 -1.09
C HIS A 112 6.06 -1.75 -0.63
N TYR A 113 5.72 -1.36 0.59
CA TYR A 113 6.11 -0.07 1.15
C TYR A 113 7.62 0.07 1.25
N THR A 114 8.32 -0.95 1.75
CA THR A 114 9.78 -0.90 1.89
C THR A 114 10.46 -0.69 0.55
N ASN A 115 10.03 -1.42 -0.49
CA ASN A 115 10.56 -1.23 -1.84
C ASN A 115 10.34 0.20 -2.36
N VAL A 116 9.12 0.74 -2.21
CA VAL A 116 8.80 2.12 -2.62
C VAL A 116 9.64 3.14 -1.85
N LEU A 117 9.78 2.98 -0.54
CA LEU A 117 10.57 3.87 0.30
C LEU A 117 12.05 3.84 -0.08
N GLN A 118 12.60 2.65 -0.36
CA GLN A 118 13.98 2.47 -0.77
C GLN A 118 14.29 3.17 -2.09
N ILE A 119 13.44 3.01 -3.10
CA ILE A 119 13.56 3.70 -4.40
C ILE A 119 13.54 5.22 -4.20
N ASN A 120 12.68 5.71 -3.32
CA ASN A 120 12.47 7.14 -3.15
C ASN A 120 13.44 7.80 -2.17
N LYS A 121 14.35 7.05 -1.53
CA LYS A 121 15.27 7.53 -0.47
C LYS A 121 16.42 8.42 -0.95
N GLY A 122 16.56 8.65 -2.26
CA GLY A 122 17.68 9.40 -2.86
C GLY A 122 17.30 10.62 -3.70
N GLY A 123 16.05 11.07 -3.68
CA GLY A 123 15.64 12.25 -4.46
C GLY A 123 15.94 13.55 -3.72
N ASN A 124 17.12 14.11 -3.93
CA ASN A 124 17.41 15.53 -3.72
C ASN A 124 17.14 16.32 -5.00
#